data_AF-A0A3A0CTM9-F1
#
_entry.id   AF-A0A3A0CTM9-F1
#
_cell.length_a   1.000
_cell.length_b   1.000
_cell.length_c   1.000
_cell.angle_alpha   90.00
_cell.angle_beta   90.00
_cell.angle_gamma   90.00
#
_symmetry.space_group_name_H-M   'P 1'
#
loop_
_entity.id
_entity.type
_entity.pdbx_description
1 polymer ?
#
loop_
_entity_poly.entity_id
_entity_poly.type
_entity_poly.pdbx_seq_one_letter_code
_entity_poly.pdbx_strand_id
1 'polypeptide(L)' 'MDPQAPAAADNVMMICPNLKCRKVLQVSARYRGQQVKCHNCGTLFLVPAQKKADKPAAGSPTSGDPV' A
#
# COMPACT_ATOMS: atom_id res chain seq x y z
N MET A 1 32.05 0.20 -1.72
CA MET A 1 30.88 -0.55 -1.24
C MET A 1 29.90 0.46 -0.67
N ASP A 2 28.93 0.88 -1.47
CA ASP A 2 27.94 1.91 -1.12
C ASP A 2 27.04 1.50 0.07
N PRO A 3 26.84 2.39 1.07
CA PRO A 3 25.95 2.14 2.19
C PRO A 3 24.52 2.55 1.83
N GLN A 4 23.77 1.70 1.13
CA GLN A 4 22.36 1.97 0.86
C GLN A 4 21.48 1.59 2.06
N ALA A 5 21.46 2.46 3.07
CA ALA A 5 20.43 2.48 4.08
C ALA A 5 19.31 3.43 3.63
N PRO A 6 18.11 2.95 3.21
CA PRO A 6 17.03 3.88 2.93
C PRO A 6 16.33 4.23 4.25
N ALA A 7 16.39 5.54 4.53
CA ALA A 7 15.48 6.36 5.31
C ALA A 7 14.19 5.65 5.78
N ALA A 8 14.06 5.54 7.11
CA ALA A 8 12.78 5.54 7.84
C ALA A 8 11.67 4.68 7.22
N ALA A 9 11.91 3.37 7.20
CA ALA A 9 11.04 2.31 7.72
C ALA A 9 9.50 2.50 7.78
N ASP A 10 8.83 3.02 6.75
CA ASP A 10 7.39 2.73 6.57
C ASP A 10 7.26 1.30 6.04
N ASN A 11 7.45 0.33 6.93
CA ASN A 11 7.19 -1.08 6.68
C ASN A 11 5.88 -1.46 7.36
N VAL A 12 5.05 -2.18 6.62
CA VAL A 12 3.77 -2.70 7.09
C VAL A 12 3.97 -4.15 7.48
N MET A 13 3.56 -4.50 8.70
CA MET A 13 3.46 -5.89 9.09
C MET A 13 2.13 -6.45 8.63
N MET A 14 2.16 -7.58 7.93
CA MET A 14 0.97 -8.30 7.51
C MET A 14 1.20 -9.80 7.52
N ILE A 15 0.13 -10.58 7.59
CA ILE A 15 0.21 -12.04 7.56
C ILE A 15 0.08 -12.51 6.12
N CYS A 16 0.94 -13.47 5.72
CA CYS A 16 0.83 -14.11 4.42
C CYS A 16 -0.57 -14.76 4.26
N PRO A 17 -1.34 -14.43 3.21
CA PRO A 17 -2.70 -14.93 3.04
C PRO A 17 -2.76 -16.44 2.71
N ASN A 18 -1.61 -17.05 2.40
CA ASN A 18 -1.53 -18.49 2.22
C ASN A 18 -1.66 -19.19 3.58
N LEU A 19 -2.76 -19.92 3.79
CA LEU A 19 -3.09 -20.65 5.02
C LEU A 19 -2.06 -21.72 5.40
N LYS A 20 -1.29 -22.25 4.45
CA LYS A 20 -0.18 -23.18 4.76
C LYS A 20 1.05 -22.43 5.29
N CYS A 21 1.22 -21.16 4.92
CA CYS A 21 2.37 -20.35 5.30
C CYS A 21 2.14 -19.52 6.57
N ARG A 22 1.08 -18.68 6.60
CA ARG A 22 0.70 -17.78 7.71
C ARG A 22 1.86 -17.05 8.43
N LYS A 23 2.98 -16.82 7.75
CA LYS A 23 4.11 -16.09 8.34
C LYS A 23 3.80 -14.60 8.36
N VAL A 24 4.30 -13.93 9.40
CA VAL A 24 4.33 -12.47 9.45
C VAL A 24 5.38 -11.97 8.45
N LEU A 25 4.98 -11.05 7.60
CA LEU A 25 5.79 -10.44 6.56
C LEU A 25 5.91 -8.94 6.86
N GLN A 26 7.12 -8.41 6.73
CA GLN A 26 7.35 -6.97 6.67
C GLN A 26 7.43 -6.55 5.21
N VAL A 27 6.46 -5.77 4.77
CA VAL A 27 6.38 -5.28 3.40
C VAL A 27 6.57 -3.78 3.39
N SER A 28 7.45 -3.26 2.55
CA SER A 28 7.63 -1.81 2.44
C SER A 28 6.38 -1.13 1.90
N ALA A 29 6.03 0.02 2.48
CA ALA A 29 4.82 0.75 2.10
C ALA A 29 4.81 1.25 0.66
N ARG A 30 6.00 1.33 0.02
CA ARG A 30 6.16 1.62 -1.41
C ARG A 30 5.40 0.63 -2.30
N TYR A 31 5.16 -0.59 -1.81
CA TYR A 31 4.43 -1.62 -2.52
C TYR A 31 2.94 -1.68 -2.18
N ARG A 32 2.40 -0.76 -1.36
CA ARG A 32 0.95 -0.70 -1.08
C ARG A 32 0.17 -0.51 -2.39
N GLY A 33 -0.90 -1.28 -2.55
CA GLY A 33 -1.69 -1.33 -3.77
C GLY A 33 -1.04 -2.12 -4.91
N GLN A 34 0.13 -2.73 -4.70
CA GLN A 34 0.83 -3.54 -5.69
C GLN A 34 0.83 -5.02 -5.32
N GLN A 35 1.04 -5.86 -6.32
CA GLN A 35 1.16 -7.32 -6.14
C GLN A 35 2.62 -7.67 -5.86
N VAL A 36 2.87 -8.32 -4.72
CA VAL A 36 4.20 -8.72 -4.29
C VAL A 36 4.27 -10.22 -4.03
N LYS A 37 5.49 -10.76 -4.01
CA LYS A 37 5.76 -12.17 -3.74
C LYS A 37 6.15 -12.37 -2.27
N CYS A 38 5.53 -13.33 -1.61
CA CYS A 38 5.93 -13.75 -0.26
C CYS A 38 7.35 -14.30 -0.27
N HIS A 39 8.25 -13.73 0.55
CA HIS A 39 9.63 -14.18 0.66
C HIS A 39 9.75 -15.63 1.18
N ASN A 40 8.76 -16.11 1.97
CA ASN A 40 8.82 -17.44 2.57
C ASN A 40 8.24 -18.56 1.70
N CYS A 41 7.10 -18.35 1.06
CA CYS A 41 6.39 -19.41 0.31
C CYS A 41 6.22 -19.10 -1.19
N GLY A 42 6.60 -17.90 -1.63
CA GLY A 42 6.50 -17.49 -3.03
C GLY A 42 5.09 -17.17 -3.53
N THR A 43 4.06 -17.21 -2.68
CA THR A 43 2.69 -16.80 -3.06
C THR A 43 2.65 -15.33 -3.44
N LEU A 44 2.03 -15.01 -4.58
CA LEU A 44 1.75 -13.63 -4.99
C LEU A 44 0.48 -13.14 -4.31
N PHE A 45 0.51 -11.94 -3.73
CA PHE A 45 -0.64 -11.33 -3.09
C PHE A 45 -0.61 -9.80 -3.24
N LEU A 46 -1.79 -9.18 -3.16
CA LEU A 46 -1.94 -7.74 -3.21
C LEU A 46 -1.69 -7.14 -1.82
N VAL A 47 -0.80 -6.16 -1.74
CA VAL A 47 -0.60 -5.38 -0.51
C VAL A 47 -1.75 -4.39 -0.37
N PRO A 48 -2.47 -4.36 0.76
CA PRO A 48 -3.56 -3.42 0.96
C PRO A 48 -3.13 -1.98 0.71
N ALA A 49 -3.87 -1.27 -0.13
CA ALA A 49 -3.65 0.15 -0.34
C ALA A 49 -3.89 0.90 0.97
N GLN A 50 -3.06 1.93 1.23
CA GLN A 50 -3.38 2.90 2.25
C GLN A 50 -4.69 3.55 1.82
N LYS A 51 -5.75 3.41 2.63
CA LYS A 51 -6.93 4.27 2.47
C LYS A 51 -6.41 5.70 2.63
N LYS A 52 -6.21 6.40 1.53
CA LYS A 52 -6.15 7.86 1.57
C LYS A 52 -7.50 8.24 2.15
N ALA A 53 -7.52 8.82 3.34
CA ALA A 53 -8.75 9.43 3.82
C ALA A 53 -9.21 10.35 2.69
N ASP A 54 -10.36 10.03 2.10
CA ASP A 54 -11.01 10.86 1.10
C ASP A 54 -11.07 12.27 1.67
N LYS A 55 -10.15 13.13 1.26
CA LYS A 55 -10.44 14.55 1.22
C LYS A 55 -11.43 14.65 0.06
N PRO A 56 -12.70 15.03 0.29
CA PRO A 56 -13.65 15.19 -0.79
C PRO A 56 -13.00 16.12 -1.81
N ALA A 57 -12.92 15.67 -3.06
CA ALA A 57 -12.49 16.51 -4.17
C ALA A 57 -13.47 17.68 -4.25
N ALA A 58 -13.04 18.83 -3.73
CA ALA A 58 -13.65 20.11 -4.03
C ALA A 58 -13.27 20.48 -5.47
N GLY A 59 -14.29 20.62 -6.32
CA GLY A 59 -14.21 21.16 -7.68
C GLY A 59 -15.37 20.61 -8.53
N SER A 60 -16.37 21.39 -8.98
CA SER A 60 -16.41 22.83 -9.21
C SER A 60 -17.82 23.42 -9.02
N PRO A 61 -17.95 24.71 -8.65
CA PRO A 61 -19.18 25.47 -8.84
C PRO A 61 -19.28 25.91 -10.32
N THR A 62 -20.25 25.39 -11.06
CA THR A 62 -20.68 26.04 -12.29
C THR A 62 -21.72 27.09 -11.92
N SER A 63 -21.30 28.35 -11.99
CA SER A 63 -22.21 29.50 -12.07
C SER A 63 -23.16 29.32 -13.27
N GLY A 64 -24.46 29.49 -13.01
CA GLY A 64 -25.53 29.53 -14.02
C GLY A 64 -26.68 30.40 -13.52
N ASP A 65 -26.64 31.65 -13.97
CA ASP A 65 -27.56 32.80 -13.94
C ASP A 65 -29.03 32.63 -13.45
N PRO A 66 -29.55 33.51 -12.57
CA PRO A 66 -30.99 33.64 -12.31
C PRO A 66 -31.68 34.47 -13.41
N VAL A 67 -32.64 33.88 -14.12
CA VAL A 67 -33.64 34.61 -14.95
C VAL A 67 -34.84 35.03 -14.11
#